data_AF-A0A1Y1HS97-F1
#
_entry.id   AF-A0A1Y1HS97-F1
#
_cell.length_a   1.000
_cell.length_b   1.000
_cell.length_c   1.000
_cell.angle_alpha   90.00
_cell.angle_beta   90.00
_cell.angle_gamma   90.00
#
_symmetry.space_group_name_H-M   'P 1'
#
loop_
_entity.id
_entity.type
_entity.pdbx_description
1 polymer ?
#
loop_
_entity_poly.entity_id
_entity_poly.type
_entity_poly.pdbx_seq_one_letter_code
_entity_poly.pdbx_strand_id
1 'polypeptide(L)'
;MATRRANIRDMSAREVASLLQSKDYPTLAQVVQQLTFLAAGNLRKGQAPEDVIPSQARRVQPEEERDDSRTAASYLLSEIAALNGGAVIKQLLKQFLEVDEREIVRGAVNGDSLAFQSGMALGPLSSHKPVARLILQHCNVEKLVDRFVVCLEQSCKPGIEGPGTYLPLVLIAFPALAHMVRASRELRAEMRKHDEIFKALHEVLSERILKTQRPDNQNALRGRLSEFLNNVATCKDLETWLIGQGYVEAIARIFATSQGRPFDLATQIVGDQATMRCFMGFTQMLENQEVCRLVRERRGIEILTPVSGTIRGIGPGIWETMQAQIRGFGARQYTPEERKETRKVANHDLSTPKVCAYPGCGAKEDPFLKITLMVCGRCHMAYYCGKEHQRLHWKEHKKVCT
;
A
#
# COMPACT_ATOMS: atom_id res chain seq x y z
N MET A 1 -29.05 12.38 25.07
CA MET A 1 -27.82 13.17 24.84
C MET A 1 -27.51 13.15 23.36
N ALA A 2 -27.66 14.28 22.66
CA ALA A 2 -27.32 14.40 21.26
C ALA A 2 -25.80 14.62 21.15
N THR A 3 -25.05 13.58 20.81
CA THR A 3 -23.61 13.67 20.57
C THR A 3 -23.38 14.55 19.35
N ARG A 4 -22.90 15.79 19.55
CA ARG A 4 -22.35 16.60 18.46
C ARG A 4 -21.28 15.76 17.77
N ARG A 5 -21.56 15.28 16.55
CA ARG A 5 -20.52 14.77 15.66
C ARG A 5 -19.64 15.95 15.26
N ALA A 6 -18.68 16.31 16.10
CA ALA A 6 -17.61 17.21 15.70
C ALA A 6 -16.94 16.59 14.47
N ASN A 7 -16.73 17.40 13.43
CA ASN A 7 -16.09 16.94 12.22
C ASN A 7 -14.64 16.59 12.57
N ILE A 8 -14.25 15.32 12.42
CA ILE A 8 -12.91 14.82 12.77
C ILE A 8 -11.81 15.62 12.04
N ARG A 9 -12.13 16.23 10.90
CA ARG A 9 -11.23 17.12 10.15
C ARG A 9 -10.74 18.32 10.96
N ASP A 10 -11.53 18.77 11.93
CA ASP A 10 -11.25 19.97 12.72
C ASP A 10 -10.63 19.63 14.08
N MET A 11 -10.44 18.33 14.37
CA MET A 11 -9.93 17.87 15.66
C MET A 11 -8.40 17.85 15.69
N SER A 12 -7.83 18.39 16.76
CA SER A 12 -6.41 18.24 17.05
C SER A 12 -6.05 16.78 17.41
N ALA A 13 -4.79 16.41 17.25
CA ALA A 13 -4.26 15.11 17.70
C ALA A 13 -4.60 14.79 19.16
N ARG A 14 -4.66 15.83 20.00
CA ARG A 14 -4.99 15.72 21.42
C ARG A 14 -6.47 15.45 21.68
N GLU A 15 -7.36 16.10 20.93
CA GLU A 15 -8.80 15.84 21.05
C GLU A 15 -9.14 14.46 20.51
N VAL A 16 -8.51 14.05 19.41
CA VAL A 16 -8.57 12.67 18.93
C VAL A 16 -8.06 11.74 20.02
N ALA A 17 -6.86 11.96 20.57
CA ALA A 17 -6.31 11.13 21.65
C ALA A 17 -7.22 11.05 22.88
N SER A 18 -7.87 12.14 23.26
CA SER A 18 -8.82 12.19 24.37
C SER A 18 -10.07 11.36 24.07
N LEU A 19 -10.60 11.42 22.84
CA LEU A 19 -11.63 10.50 22.37
C LEU A 19 -11.15 9.04 22.41
N LEU A 20 -9.90 8.77 22.01
CA LEU A 20 -9.33 7.41 22.03
C LEU A 20 -9.15 6.87 23.46
N GLN A 21 -9.02 7.75 24.45
CA GLN A 21 -8.93 7.39 25.87
C GLN A 21 -10.30 7.22 26.53
N SER A 22 -11.37 7.75 25.91
CA SER A 22 -12.72 7.45 26.37
C SER A 22 -12.99 5.96 26.19
N LYS A 23 -13.63 5.31 27.17
CA LYS A 23 -14.00 3.87 27.09
C LYS A 23 -15.06 3.58 26.01
N ASP A 24 -15.39 4.56 25.16
CA ASP A 24 -16.37 4.45 24.10
C ASP A 24 -15.70 3.92 22.81
N TYR A 25 -15.39 2.62 22.83
CA TYR A 25 -14.65 1.89 21.81
C TYR A 25 -15.15 2.02 20.36
N PRO A 26 -16.46 2.09 20.07
CA PRO A 26 -16.96 2.33 18.72
C PRO A 26 -16.41 3.61 18.10
N THR A 27 -16.10 4.61 18.93
CA THR A 27 -15.60 5.91 18.48
C THR A 27 -14.17 5.83 17.98
N LEU A 28 -13.30 5.00 18.58
CA LEU A 28 -11.88 4.88 18.19
C LEU A 28 -11.73 4.29 16.78
N ALA A 29 -12.37 3.16 16.49
CA ALA A 29 -12.27 2.52 15.19
C ALA A 29 -12.88 3.40 14.08
N GLN A 30 -14.00 4.06 14.38
CA GLN A 30 -14.61 5.04 13.48
C GLN A 30 -13.73 6.27 13.24
N VAL A 31 -13.08 6.79 14.28
CA VAL A 31 -12.14 7.92 14.15
C VAL A 31 -10.95 7.51 13.29
N VAL A 32 -10.32 6.37 13.57
CA VAL A 32 -9.19 5.89 12.79
C VAL A 32 -9.62 5.56 11.35
N GLN A 33 -10.81 5.00 11.13
CA GLN A 33 -11.35 4.75 9.81
C GLN A 33 -11.61 6.05 9.05
N GLN A 34 -12.21 7.07 9.68
CA GLN A 34 -12.43 8.38 9.06
C GLN A 34 -11.10 9.03 8.69
N LEU A 35 -10.11 9.00 9.59
CA LEU A 35 -8.77 9.48 9.30
C LEU A 35 -8.10 8.68 8.18
N THR A 36 -8.28 7.36 8.17
CA THR A 36 -7.76 6.49 7.11
C THR A 36 -8.41 6.77 5.76
N PHE A 37 -9.72 7.02 5.74
CA PHE A 37 -10.47 7.40 4.55
C PHE A 37 -10.03 8.76 4.01
N LEU A 38 -9.80 9.73 4.90
CA LEU A 38 -9.22 11.02 4.55
C LEU A 38 -7.78 10.87 4.01
N ALA A 39 -6.96 10.01 4.62
CA ALA A 39 -5.59 9.71 4.17
C ALA A 39 -5.57 9.02 2.79
N ALA A 40 -6.51 8.12 2.52
CA ALA A 40 -6.68 7.44 1.24
C ALA A 40 -7.31 8.34 0.15
N GLY A 41 -7.92 9.47 0.55
CA GLY A 41 -8.49 10.54 -0.27
C GLY A 41 -9.39 10.13 -1.44
N ASN A 42 -10.42 9.35 -1.15
CA ASN A 42 -11.62 9.08 -1.96
C ASN A 42 -11.48 8.74 -3.45
N LEU A 43 -11.70 7.44 -3.72
CA LEU A 43 -12.09 6.77 -4.97
C LEU A 43 -13.47 7.21 -5.55
N ARG A 44 -13.96 8.42 -5.27
CA ARG A 44 -15.27 8.90 -5.78
C ARG A 44 -15.24 10.33 -6.30
N LYS A 45 -14.23 10.69 -7.10
CA LYS A 45 -14.32 11.86 -8.00
C LYS A 45 -14.29 11.34 -9.44
N GLY A 46 -15.47 11.02 -9.97
CA GLY A 46 -15.58 10.40 -11.30
C GLY A 46 -17.00 10.37 -11.84
N GLN A 47 -17.78 11.44 -11.65
CA GLN A 47 -18.90 11.77 -12.53
C GLN A 47 -18.83 13.27 -12.79
N ALA A 48 -18.23 13.63 -13.92
CA ALA A 48 -18.49 14.93 -14.53
C ALA A 48 -19.84 14.82 -15.25
N PRO A 49 -20.69 15.86 -15.26
CA PRO A 49 -21.90 15.86 -16.08
C PRO A 49 -21.49 15.72 -17.55
N GLU A 50 -22.03 14.68 -18.21
CA GLU A 50 -22.05 14.56 -19.66
C GLU A 50 -22.89 15.73 -20.19
N ASP A 51 -22.23 16.66 -20.87
CA ASP A 51 -22.75 17.57 -21.92
C ASP A 51 -22.07 18.94 -21.86
N VAL A 52 -20.78 19.00 -22.21
CA VAL A 52 -20.16 20.24 -22.71
C VAL A 52 -19.13 19.89 -23.80
N ILE A 53 -19.45 20.26 -25.04
CA ILE A 53 -18.54 20.20 -26.19
C ILE A 53 -17.47 21.30 -26.02
N PRO A 54 -16.15 21.02 -26.10
CA PRO A 54 -15.14 22.07 -26.00
C PRO A 54 -14.79 22.66 -27.37
N SER A 55 -15.06 23.96 -27.53
CA SER A 55 -14.40 24.81 -28.52
C SER A 55 -13.00 25.19 -28.01
N GLN A 56 -12.05 25.26 -28.94
CA GLN A 56 -10.62 25.43 -28.68
C GLN A 56 -10.31 26.79 -28.04
N ALA A 57 -9.98 26.78 -26.75
CA ALA A 57 -9.22 27.82 -26.09
C ALA A 57 -8.20 27.16 -25.16
N ARG A 58 -6.92 27.54 -25.28
CA ARG A 58 -5.87 27.18 -24.31
C ARG A 58 -6.26 27.77 -22.95
N ARG A 59 -6.96 26.96 -22.14
CA ARG A 59 -7.22 27.23 -20.74
C ARG A 59 -5.91 27.00 -20.00
N VAL A 60 -5.33 28.07 -19.46
CA VAL A 60 -4.44 27.95 -18.29
C VAL A 60 -5.27 27.22 -17.24
N GLN A 61 -4.88 25.99 -16.90
CA GLN A 61 -5.59 25.25 -15.85
C GLN A 61 -5.47 26.07 -14.56
N PRO A 62 -6.58 26.34 -13.85
CA PRO A 62 -6.49 26.90 -12.52
C PRO A 62 -5.60 25.98 -11.68
N GLU A 63 -4.70 26.54 -10.87
CA GLU A 63 -3.96 25.78 -9.87
C GLU A 63 -4.98 24.93 -9.10
N GLU A 64 -4.99 23.62 -9.37
CA GLU A 64 -5.82 22.69 -8.63
C GLU A 64 -5.51 22.90 -7.15
N GLU A 65 -6.51 23.29 -6.37
CA GLU A 65 -6.49 23.25 -4.91
C GLU A 65 -6.11 21.81 -4.51
N ARG A 66 -4.80 21.59 -4.32
CA ARG A 66 -4.25 20.26 -4.07
C ARG A 66 -4.75 19.78 -2.71
N ASP A 67 -5.18 18.52 -2.68
CA ASP A 67 -5.84 17.89 -1.53
C ASP A 67 -4.90 17.73 -0.31
N ASP A 68 -4.75 18.79 0.49
CA ASP A 68 -3.97 18.83 1.73
C ASP A 68 -4.54 17.94 2.84
N SER A 69 -5.76 17.41 2.67
CA SER A 69 -6.42 16.58 3.66
C SER A 69 -5.77 15.19 3.83
N ARG A 70 -5.25 14.58 2.74
CA ARG A 70 -4.54 13.29 2.78
C ARG A 70 -3.28 13.33 3.66
N THR A 71 -2.60 14.46 3.56
CA THR A 71 -1.32 14.75 4.21
C THR A 71 -1.51 14.89 5.72
N ALA A 72 -2.49 15.70 6.14
CA ALA A 72 -2.79 15.90 7.55
C ALA A 72 -3.23 14.61 8.24
N ALA A 73 -4.06 13.79 7.56
CA ALA A 73 -4.55 12.54 8.12
C ALA A 73 -3.46 11.50 8.36
N SER A 74 -2.51 11.38 7.42
CA SER A 74 -1.38 10.45 7.53
C SER A 74 -0.43 10.80 8.70
N TYR A 75 -0.17 12.09 8.87
CA TYR A 75 0.59 12.61 9.99
C TYR A 75 -0.10 12.28 11.33
N LEU A 76 -1.40 12.59 11.42
CA LEU A 76 -2.21 12.36 12.60
C LEU A 76 -2.24 10.86 12.97
N LEU A 77 -2.33 9.98 11.98
CA LEU A 77 -2.27 8.53 12.18
C LEU A 77 -0.93 8.07 12.78
N SER A 78 0.19 8.64 12.32
CA SER A 78 1.52 8.34 12.88
C SER A 78 1.68 8.83 14.32
N GLU A 79 1.15 10.02 14.63
CA GLU A 79 1.13 10.51 16.01
C GLU A 79 0.25 9.63 16.90
N ILE A 80 -0.97 9.33 16.46
CA ILE A 80 -1.92 8.44 17.16
C ILE A 80 -1.29 7.07 17.45
N ALA A 81 -0.59 6.51 16.47
CA ALA A 81 0.15 5.27 16.63
C ALA A 81 1.23 5.33 17.72
N ALA A 82 1.90 6.48 17.86
CA ALA A 82 2.98 6.67 18.84
C ALA A 82 2.49 7.06 20.24
N LEU A 83 1.26 7.58 20.36
CA LEU A 83 0.70 7.98 21.65
C LEU A 83 0.68 6.84 22.67
N ASN A 84 1.02 7.18 23.91
CA ASN A 84 1.02 6.27 25.07
C ASN A 84 1.78 4.95 24.81
N GLY A 85 2.89 5.00 24.05
CA GLY A 85 3.70 3.82 23.76
C GLY A 85 2.96 2.76 22.95
N GLY A 86 2.19 3.18 21.94
CA GLY A 86 1.49 2.25 21.05
C GLY A 86 0.19 1.68 21.60
N ALA A 87 -0.43 2.31 22.62
CA ALA A 87 -1.67 1.83 23.20
C ALA A 87 -2.80 1.65 22.16
N VAL A 88 -2.89 2.58 21.20
CA VAL A 88 -3.85 2.49 20.09
C VAL A 88 -3.54 1.29 19.19
N ILE A 89 -2.28 1.07 18.84
CA ILE A 89 -1.86 -0.08 18.03
C ILE A 89 -2.17 -1.39 18.75
N LYS A 90 -1.86 -1.49 20.05
CA LYS A 90 -2.19 -2.67 20.86
C LYS A 90 -3.68 -2.97 20.83
N GLN A 91 -4.51 -1.94 20.94
CA GLN A 91 -5.96 -2.09 20.89
C GLN A 91 -6.46 -2.53 19.51
N LEU A 92 -5.95 -1.93 18.43
CA LEU A 92 -6.28 -2.33 17.05
C LEU A 92 -5.87 -3.78 16.79
N LEU A 93 -4.67 -4.17 17.25
CA LEU A 93 -4.18 -5.55 17.14
C LEU A 93 -5.04 -6.52 17.93
N LYS A 94 -5.40 -6.17 19.18
CA LYS A 94 -6.30 -6.98 19.99
C LYS A 94 -7.63 -7.23 19.26
N GLN A 95 -8.24 -6.16 18.76
CA GLN A 95 -9.51 -6.23 18.03
C GLN A 95 -9.40 -7.02 16.72
N PHE A 96 -8.28 -6.93 16.02
CA PHE A 96 -8.08 -7.65 14.77
C PHE A 96 -7.73 -9.13 14.98
N LEU A 97 -6.91 -9.44 16.00
CA LEU A 97 -6.35 -10.77 16.20
C LEU A 97 -7.20 -11.68 17.09
N GLU A 98 -7.98 -11.15 18.03
CA GLU A 98 -8.73 -11.96 19.01
C GLU A 98 -10.18 -12.24 18.60
N VAL A 99 -10.68 -11.60 17.55
CA VAL A 99 -12.09 -11.74 17.12
C VAL A 99 -12.32 -13.02 16.32
N ASP A 100 -13.52 -13.60 16.47
CA ASP A 100 -13.96 -14.78 15.72
C ASP A 100 -13.94 -14.50 14.20
N GLU A 101 -13.45 -15.46 13.42
CA GLU A 101 -13.35 -15.32 11.97
C GLU A 101 -14.70 -14.98 11.30
N ARG A 102 -15.80 -15.52 11.82
CA ARG A 102 -17.16 -15.26 11.32
C ARG A 102 -17.58 -13.82 11.57
N GLU A 103 -17.08 -13.17 12.63
CA GLU A 103 -17.33 -11.75 12.88
C GLU A 103 -16.53 -10.85 11.94
N ILE A 104 -15.34 -11.27 11.52
CA ILE A 104 -14.56 -10.55 10.51
C ILE A 104 -15.27 -10.63 9.16
N VAL A 105 -15.74 -11.81 8.77
CA VAL A 105 -16.49 -11.99 7.51
C VAL A 105 -17.79 -11.21 7.52
N ARG A 106 -18.65 -11.38 8.54
CA ARG A 106 -19.88 -10.59 8.70
C ARG A 106 -19.60 -9.09 8.71
N GLY A 107 -18.52 -8.70 9.38
CA GLY A 107 -18.04 -7.34 9.45
C GLY A 107 -17.59 -6.74 8.13
N ALA A 108 -16.97 -7.53 7.26
CA ALA A 108 -16.59 -7.09 5.92
C ALA A 108 -17.80 -6.82 5.03
N VAL A 109 -18.88 -7.59 5.24
CA VAL A 109 -20.15 -7.43 4.52
C VAL A 109 -20.86 -6.14 4.95
N ASN A 110 -20.96 -5.95 6.27
CA ASN A 110 -21.77 -4.88 6.86
C ASN A 110 -20.98 -3.58 7.13
N GLY A 111 -19.65 -3.65 7.15
CA GLY A 111 -18.74 -2.53 7.43
C GLY A 111 -18.72 -2.06 8.90
N ASP A 112 -19.41 -2.77 9.81
CA ASP A 112 -19.66 -2.35 11.19
C ASP A 112 -18.82 -3.08 12.24
N SER A 113 -18.13 -4.17 11.86
CA SER A 113 -17.27 -4.90 12.80
C SER A 113 -16.02 -4.11 13.18
N LEU A 114 -15.77 -4.01 14.48
CA LEU A 114 -14.55 -3.42 15.03
C LEU A 114 -13.28 -4.13 14.53
N ALA A 115 -13.32 -5.44 14.35
CA ALA A 115 -12.17 -6.20 13.84
C ALA A 115 -11.86 -5.81 12.39
N PHE A 116 -12.90 -5.72 11.57
CA PHE A 116 -12.79 -5.28 10.18
C PHE A 116 -12.23 -3.85 10.09
N GLN A 117 -12.78 -2.91 10.85
CA GLN A 117 -12.31 -1.52 10.89
C GLN A 117 -10.87 -1.43 11.42
N SER A 118 -10.49 -2.26 12.39
CA SER A 118 -9.13 -2.32 12.91
C SER A 118 -8.14 -2.83 11.87
N GLY A 119 -8.50 -3.87 11.11
CA GLY A 119 -7.71 -4.33 9.98
C GLY A 119 -7.51 -3.25 8.92
N MET A 120 -8.59 -2.54 8.58
CA MET A 120 -8.54 -1.44 7.60
C MET A 120 -7.63 -0.30 8.05
N ALA A 121 -7.58 -0.03 9.36
CA ALA A 121 -6.69 0.96 9.95
C ALA A 121 -5.21 0.53 9.92
N LEU A 122 -4.93 -0.75 10.23
CA LEU A 122 -3.56 -1.28 10.31
C LEU A 122 -2.81 -1.15 8.99
N GLY A 123 -3.48 -1.29 7.84
CA GLY A 123 -2.85 -1.13 6.52
C GLY A 123 -2.17 0.22 6.36
N PRO A 124 -2.93 1.33 6.30
CA PRO A 124 -2.34 2.67 6.14
C PRO A 124 -1.44 3.09 7.30
N LEU A 125 -1.70 2.64 8.53
CA LEU A 125 -0.77 2.87 9.64
C LEU A 125 0.60 2.21 9.40
N SER A 126 0.61 0.97 8.93
CA SER A 126 1.84 0.22 8.67
C SER A 126 2.67 0.75 7.50
N SER A 127 2.11 1.60 6.64
CA SER A 127 2.88 2.30 5.57
C SER A 127 4.08 3.08 6.13
N HIS A 128 3.98 3.54 7.38
CA HIS A 128 5.08 4.15 8.09
C HIS A 128 5.94 3.08 8.77
N LYS A 129 7.19 2.93 8.31
CA LYS A 129 8.14 1.91 8.81
C LYS A 129 8.28 1.86 10.35
N PRO A 130 8.36 2.99 11.09
CA PRO A 130 8.38 2.94 12.55
C PRO A 130 7.10 2.37 13.15
N VAL A 131 5.93 2.70 12.58
CA VAL A 131 4.64 2.18 13.01
C VAL A 131 4.50 0.69 12.70
N ALA A 132 4.93 0.24 11.51
CA ALA A 132 5.00 -1.19 11.19
C ALA A 132 5.86 -1.97 12.19
N ARG A 133 7.02 -1.41 12.58
CA ARG A 133 7.87 -2.03 13.62
C ARG A 133 7.17 -2.07 14.98
N LEU A 134 6.47 -1.00 15.35
CA LEU A 134 5.74 -0.93 16.61
C LEU A 134 4.56 -1.92 16.64
N ILE A 135 3.86 -2.10 15.51
CA ILE A 135 2.87 -3.16 15.31
C ILE A 135 3.50 -4.53 15.59
N LEU A 136 4.63 -4.81 14.94
CA LEU A 136 5.33 -6.09 15.05
C LEU A 136 5.91 -6.36 16.45
N GLN A 137 6.23 -5.31 17.22
CA GLN A 137 6.64 -5.42 18.63
C GLN A 137 5.49 -5.74 19.58
N HIS A 138 4.24 -5.52 19.16
CA HIS A 138 3.05 -5.70 19.98
C HIS A 138 2.15 -6.85 19.54
N CYS A 139 2.52 -7.58 18.48
CA CYS A 139 1.80 -8.76 18.04
C CYS A 139 2.65 -10.03 18.16
N ASN A 140 1.98 -11.17 18.31
CA ASN A 140 2.57 -12.45 17.95
C ASN A 140 2.55 -12.56 16.41
N VAL A 141 3.74 -12.70 15.81
CA VAL A 141 3.94 -12.67 14.36
C VAL A 141 3.25 -13.83 13.65
N GLU A 142 3.30 -15.03 14.21
CA GLU A 142 2.60 -16.24 13.73
C GLU A 142 1.10 -16.01 13.67
N LYS A 143 0.49 -15.60 14.79
CA LYS A 143 -0.95 -15.28 14.84
C LYS A 143 -1.35 -14.18 13.85
N LEU A 144 -0.47 -13.21 13.60
CA LEU A 144 -0.73 -12.15 12.65
C LEU A 144 -0.74 -12.69 11.21
N VAL A 145 0.21 -13.55 10.84
CA VAL A 145 0.25 -14.19 9.52
C VAL A 145 -0.95 -15.11 9.35
N ASP A 146 -1.24 -15.97 10.32
CA ASP A 146 -2.42 -16.85 10.32
C ASP A 146 -3.69 -16.04 10.08
N ARG A 147 -3.85 -14.93 10.79
CA ARG A 147 -5.02 -14.07 10.65
C ARG A 147 -5.15 -13.51 9.24
N PHE A 148 -4.04 -13.10 8.62
CA PHE A 148 -4.07 -12.66 7.22
C PHE A 148 -4.37 -13.79 6.26
N VAL A 149 -3.79 -14.99 6.45
CA VAL A 149 -4.10 -16.17 5.64
C VAL A 149 -5.59 -16.48 5.67
N VAL A 150 -6.19 -16.51 6.86
CA VAL A 150 -7.63 -16.70 7.01
C VAL A 150 -8.40 -15.64 6.23
N CYS A 151 -8.09 -14.35 6.39
CA CYS A 151 -8.75 -13.29 5.63
C CYS A 151 -8.67 -13.53 4.12
N LEU A 152 -7.51 -13.96 3.60
CA LEU A 152 -7.29 -14.25 2.19
C LEU A 152 -8.06 -15.47 1.70
N GLU A 153 -8.08 -16.55 2.47
CA GLU A 153 -8.84 -17.76 2.14
C GLU A 153 -10.34 -17.48 2.11
N GLN A 154 -10.86 -16.74 3.09
CA GLN A 154 -12.26 -16.34 3.11
C GLN A 154 -12.58 -15.45 1.90
N SER A 155 -11.63 -14.64 1.41
CA SER A 155 -11.80 -13.87 0.19
C SER A 155 -11.95 -14.67 -1.09
N CYS A 156 -11.51 -15.93 -1.07
CA CYS A 156 -11.57 -16.82 -2.22
C CYS A 156 -12.81 -17.72 -2.22
N LYS A 157 -13.52 -17.82 -1.09
CA LYS A 157 -14.67 -18.70 -0.97
C LYS A 157 -15.85 -18.14 -1.78
N PRO A 158 -16.51 -18.95 -2.61
CA PRO A 158 -17.76 -18.54 -3.25
C PRO A 158 -18.83 -18.37 -2.16
N GLY A 159 -19.11 -17.12 -1.80
CA GLY A 159 -20.10 -16.77 -0.78
C GLY A 159 -21.54 -16.83 -1.30
N ILE A 160 -22.46 -17.15 -0.39
CA ILE A 160 -23.92 -17.11 -0.57
C ILE A 160 -24.40 -15.67 -0.87
N GLU A 161 -23.64 -14.66 -0.44
CA GLU A 161 -23.99 -13.24 -0.50
C GLU A 161 -23.48 -12.52 -1.76
N GLY A 162 -22.99 -13.27 -2.74
CA GLY A 162 -22.66 -12.77 -4.07
C GLY A 162 -21.22 -12.26 -4.22
N PRO A 163 -20.80 -12.01 -5.46
CA PRO A 163 -19.45 -11.55 -5.76
C PRO A 163 -19.24 -10.09 -5.41
N GLY A 164 -18.27 -9.82 -4.53
CA GLY A 164 -17.89 -8.47 -4.10
C GLY A 164 -17.74 -8.32 -2.59
N THR A 165 -18.37 -9.21 -1.83
CA THR A 165 -18.43 -9.18 -0.37
C THR A 165 -17.06 -9.31 0.31
N TYR A 166 -16.07 -9.89 -0.37
CA TYR A 166 -14.78 -10.19 0.23
C TYR A 166 -13.59 -9.35 -0.27
N LEU A 167 -13.84 -8.44 -1.22
CA LEU A 167 -12.85 -7.42 -1.58
C LEU A 167 -12.35 -6.65 -0.36
N PRO A 168 -13.20 -6.27 0.62
CA PRO A 168 -12.72 -5.55 1.79
C PRO A 168 -11.67 -6.31 2.60
N LEU A 169 -11.74 -7.64 2.69
CA LEU A 169 -10.75 -8.46 3.40
C LEU A 169 -9.39 -8.48 2.70
N VAL A 170 -9.37 -8.55 1.36
CA VAL A 170 -8.14 -8.37 0.57
C VAL A 170 -7.55 -6.97 0.80
N LEU A 171 -8.41 -5.94 0.78
CA LEU A 171 -8.00 -4.56 0.97
C LEU A 171 -7.44 -4.29 2.38
N ILE A 172 -7.83 -5.09 3.38
CA ILE A 172 -7.20 -5.11 4.71
C ILE A 172 -5.83 -5.81 4.64
N ALA A 173 -5.84 -7.05 4.15
CA ALA A 173 -4.75 -7.98 4.39
C ALA A 173 -3.47 -7.59 3.66
N PHE A 174 -3.57 -7.30 2.37
CA PHE A 174 -2.38 -7.12 1.54
C PHE A 174 -1.61 -5.84 1.84
N PRO A 175 -2.24 -4.65 2.00
CA PRO A 175 -1.49 -3.43 2.30
C PRO A 175 -0.74 -3.53 3.63
N ALA A 176 -1.41 -4.02 4.68
CA ALA A 176 -0.80 -4.20 5.99
C ALA A 176 0.40 -5.15 5.93
N LEU A 177 0.19 -6.32 5.33
CA LEU A 177 1.23 -7.32 5.17
C LEU A 177 2.39 -6.80 4.31
N ALA A 178 2.11 -6.11 3.21
CA ALA A 178 3.10 -5.55 2.30
C ALA A 178 4.09 -4.62 3.02
N HIS A 179 3.58 -3.71 3.85
CA HIS A 179 4.45 -2.77 4.55
C HIS A 179 5.19 -3.43 5.73
N MET A 180 4.52 -4.32 6.47
CA MET A 180 5.16 -5.03 7.59
C MET A 180 6.25 -6.00 7.15
N VAL A 181 6.10 -6.64 5.97
CA VAL A 181 7.12 -7.53 5.38
C VAL A 181 8.46 -6.82 5.22
N ARG A 182 8.45 -5.57 4.80
CA ARG A 182 9.67 -4.77 4.67
C ARG A 182 10.30 -4.39 6.01
N ALA A 183 9.48 -4.35 7.06
CA ALA A 183 9.89 -3.93 8.39
C ALA A 183 10.50 -5.05 9.23
N SER A 184 10.14 -6.32 9.01
CA SER A 184 10.56 -7.46 9.85
C SER A 184 11.06 -8.68 9.06
N ARG A 185 12.23 -9.18 9.45
CA ARG A 185 12.77 -10.48 8.98
C ARG A 185 12.01 -11.67 9.57
N GLU A 186 11.57 -11.54 10.81
CA GLU A 186 10.82 -12.59 11.52
C GLU A 186 9.48 -12.85 10.82
N LEU A 187 8.75 -11.80 10.45
CA LEU A 187 7.51 -11.91 9.67
C LEU A 187 7.73 -12.62 8.34
N ARG A 188 8.85 -12.35 7.66
CA ARG A 188 9.21 -13.03 6.40
C ARG A 188 9.62 -14.48 6.59
N ALA A 189 10.23 -14.82 7.72
CA ALA A 189 10.50 -16.22 8.07
C ALA A 189 9.18 -16.96 8.32
N GLU A 190 8.25 -16.32 9.00
CA GLU A 190 6.92 -16.89 9.27
C GLU A 190 6.11 -17.09 8.00
N MET A 191 6.00 -16.05 7.15
CA MET A 191 5.29 -16.13 5.88
C MET A 191 5.77 -17.26 4.97
N ARG A 192 7.06 -17.62 5.01
CA ARG A 192 7.61 -18.73 4.21
C ARG A 192 7.04 -20.10 4.60
N LYS A 193 6.39 -20.21 5.75
CA LYS A 193 5.70 -21.43 6.20
C LYS A 193 4.28 -21.57 5.64
N HIS A 194 3.73 -20.51 5.02
CA HIS A 194 2.35 -20.46 4.54
C HIS A 194 2.29 -20.32 3.02
N ASP A 195 2.28 -21.46 2.31
CA ASP A 195 2.08 -21.50 0.85
C ASP A 195 0.68 -20.98 0.45
N GLU A 196 -0.26 -20.98 1.39
CA GLU A 196 -1.64 -20.54 1.27
C GLU A 196 -1.75 -19.08 0.85
N ILE A 197 -0.78 -18.23 1.24
CA ILE A 197 -0.75 -16.81 0.89
C ILE A 197 -0.76 -16.65 -0.64
N PHE A 198 0.10 -17.41 -1.35
CA PHE A 198 0.20 -17.32 -2.80
C PHE A 198 -0.92 -18.07 -3.50
N LYS A 199 -1.38 -19.20 -2.96
CA LYS A 199 -2.59 -19.88 -3.46
C LYS A 199 -3.79 -18.93 -3.47
N ALA A 200 -4.02 -18.22 -2.36
CA ALA A 200 -5.10 -17.25 -2.26
C ALA A 200 -4.89 -16.05 -3.19
N LEU A 201 -3.65 -15.54 -3.30
CA LEU A 201 -3.32 -14.47 -4.27
C LEU A 201 -3.66 -14.88 -5.71
N HIS A 202 -3.31 -16.10 -6.12
CA HIS A 202 -3.63 -16.62 -7.44
C HIS A 202 -5.13 -16.75 -7.65
N GLU A 203 -5.86 -17.23 -6.65
CA GLU A 203 -7.30 -17.40 -6.73
C GLU A 203 -8.02 -16.04 -6.84
N VAL A 204 -7.59 -15.04 -6.06
CA VAL A 204 -8.08 -13.66 -6.15
C VAL A 204 -7.79 -13.03 -7.51
N LEU A 205 -6.65 -13.34 -8.14
CA LEU A 205 -6.31 -12.93 -9.50
C LEU A 205 -6.92 -13.81 -10.59
N SER A 206 -7.72 -14.83 -10.24
CA SER A 206 -8.34 -15.68 -11.24
C SER A 206 -9.35 -14.91 -12.06
N GLU A 207 -9.49 -15.28 -13.33
CA GLU A 207 -10.50 -14.70 -14.21
C GLU A 207 -11.91 -14.86 -13.63
N ARG A 208 -12.16 -15.98 -12.93
CA ARG A 208 -13.40 -16.25 -12.20
C ARG A 208 -13.71 -15.15 -11.18
N ILE A 209 -12.77 -14.83 -10.29
CA ILE A 209 -13.00 -13.81 -9.26
C ILE A 209 -13.05 -12.42 -9.90
N LEU A 210 -12.11 -12.08 -10.79
CA LEU A 210 -12.03 -10.76 -11.39
C LEU A 210 -13.28 -10.40 -12.21
N LYS A 211 -13.79 -11.31 -13.04
CA LYS A 211 -15.01 -11.06 -13.85
C LYS A 211 -16.25 -10.77 -13.01
N THR A 212 -16.27 -11.23 -11.77
CA THR A 212 -17.40 -11.01 -10.87
C THR A 212 -17.34 -9.65 -10.15
N GLN A 213 -16.19 -8.97 -10.23
CA GLN A 213 -15.99 -7.66 -9.61
C GLN A 213 -16.33 -6.52 -10.57
N ARG A 214 -16.79 -5.39 -10.03
CA ARG A 214 -16.90 -4.13 -10.79
C ARG A 214 -15.51 -3.67 -11.27
N PRO A 215 -15.41 -2.93 -12.40
CA PRO A 215 -14.11 -2.45 -12.90
C PRO A 215 -13.27 -1.68 -11.86
N ASP A 216 -13.89 -0.81 -11.06
CA ASP A 216 -13.18 -0.07 -9.99
C ASP A 216 -12.61 -1.00 -8.92
N ASN A 217 -13.37 -2.05 -8.58
CA ASN A 217 -12.95 -3.06 -7.62
C ASN A 217 -11.79 -3.90 -8.18
N GLN A 218 -11.85 -4.28 -9.46
CA GLN A 218 -10.74 -4.96 -10.14
C GLN A 218 -9.47 -4.11 -10.11
N ASN A 219 -9.59 -2.80 -10.40
CA ASN A 219 -8.47 -1.88 -10.37
C ASN A 219 -7.90 -1.71 -8.95
N ALA A 220 -8.75 -1.55 -7.94
CA ALA A 220 -8.32 -1.47 -6.55
C ALA A 220 -7.60 -2.75 -6.11
N LEU A 221 -8.14 -3.91 -6.47
CA LEU A 221 -7.57 -5.22 -6.19
C LEU A 221 -6.18 -5.38 -6.82
N ARG A 222 -6.06 -5.10 -8.12
CA ARG A 222 -4.78 -5.10 -8.86
C ARG A 222 -3.79 -4.14 -8.22
N GLY A 223 -4.24 -2.94 -7.84
CA GLY A 223 -3.42 -1.94 -7.17
C GLY A 223 -2.82 -2.43 -5.84
N ARG A 224 -3.62 -3.09 -4.99
CA ARG A 224 -3.14 -3.62 -3.70
C ARG A 224 -2.27 -4.86 -3.84
N LEU A 225 -2.60 -5.75 -4.77
CA LEU A 225 -1.82 -6.95 -5.01
C LEU A 225 -0.45 -6.63 -5.63
N SER A 226 -0.41 -5.73 -6.59
CA SER A 226 0.86 -5.24 -7.16
C SER A 226 1.71 -4.50 -6.13
N GLU A 227 1.09 -3.74 -5.24
CA GLU A 227 1.77 -3.13 -4.08
C GLU A 227 2.38 -4.21 -3.19
N PHE A 228 1.63 -5.24 -2.82
CA PHE A 228 2.17 -6.38 -2.06
C PHE A 228 3.33 -7.07 -2.78
N LEU A 229 3.13 -7.47 -4.04
CA LEU A 229 4.13 -8.17 -4.86
C LEU A 229 5.43 -7.34 -4.99
N ASN A 230 5.31 -6.04 -5.23
CA ASN A 230 6.48 -5.15 -5.29
C ASN A 230 7.20 -5.08 -3.93
N ASN A 231 6.48 -4.92 -2.82
CA ASN A 231 7.09 -4.85 -1.50
C ASN A 231 7.82 -6.15 -1.14
N VAL A 232 7.24 -7.32 -1.42
CA VAL A 232 7.90 -8.61 -1.15
C VAL A 232 9.09 -8.85 -2.09
N ALA A 233 9.00 -8.45 -3.37
CA ALA A 233 10.07 -8.56 -4.35
C ALA A 233 11.32 -7.73 -3.96
N THR A 234 11.15 -6.64 -3.21
CA THR A 234 12.28 -5.85 -2.71
C THR A 234 13.04 -6.51 -1.55
N CYS A 235 12.50 -7.59 -0.97
CA CYS A 235 13.13 -8.32 0.13
C CYS A 235 14.01 -9.45 -0.41
N LYS A 236 15.34 -9.23 -0.40
CA LYS A 236 16.33 -10.16 -0.96
C LYS A 236 16.24 -11.59 -0.42
N ASP A 237 15.83 -11.77 0.83
CA ASP A 237 15.65 -13.07 1.48
C ASP A 237 14.37 -13.83 1.06
N LEU A 238 13.49 -13.19 0.28
CA LEU A 238 12.27 -13.81 -0.25
C LEU A 238 12.35 -14.13 -1.75
N GLU A 239 13.31 -13.57 -2.49
CA GLU A 239 13.28 -13.59 -3.97
C GLU A 239 13.12 -15.00 -4.56
N THR A 240 13.92 -15.96 -4.12
CA THR A 240 13.87 -17.34 -4.62
C THR A 240 12.60 -18.07 -4.19
N TRP A 241 12.16 -17.85 -2.95
CA TRP A 241 10.89 -18.38 -2.45
C TRP A 241 9.71 -17.85 -3.27
N LEU A 242 9.66 -16.55 -3.57
CA LEU A 242 8.60 -15.94 -4.38
C LEU A 242 8.47 -16.58 -5.77
N ILE A 243 9.60 -16.80 -6.46
CA ILE A 243 9.59 -17.53 -7.74
C ILE A 243 9.05 -18.95 -7.53
N GLY A 244 9.44 -19.60 -6.43
CA GLY A 244 8.92 -20.87 -5.95
C GLY A 244 7.40 -20.93 -5.78
N GLN A 245 6.79 -19.81 -5.41
CA GLN A 245 5.36 -19.69 -5.08
C GLN A 245 4.49 -19.20 -6.26
N GLY A 246 5.05 -19.05 -7.46
CA GLY A 246 4.29 -18.63 -8.64
C GLY A 246 4.23 -17.11 -8.85
N TYR A 247 5.23 -16.37 -8.36
CA TYR A 247 5.29 -14.91 -8.54
C TYR A 247 5.18 -14.47 -10.02
N VAL A 248 5.78 -15.21 -10.96
CA VAL A 248 5.78 -14.85 -12.40
C VAL A 248 4.37 -14.93 -12.98
N GLU A 249 3.60 -15.95 -12.59
CA GLU A 249 2.21 -16.17 -12.99
C GLU A 249 1.31 -15.09 -12.40
N ALA A 250 1.58 -14.66 -11.16
CA ALA A 250 0.84 -13.59 -10.51
C ALA A 250 1.00 -12.25 -11.25
N ILE A 251 2.25 -11.85 -11.55
CA ILE A 251 2.49 -10.61 -12.31
C ILE A 251 1.94 -10.70 -13.74
N ALA A 252 2.01 -11.87 -14.39
CA ALA A 252 1.46 -12.07 -15.71
C ALA A 252 -0.07 -11.86 -15.72
N ARG A 253 -0.79 -12.35 -14.70
CA ARG A 253 -2.23 -12.09 -14.55
C ARG A 253 -2.55 -10.62 -14.33
N ILE A 254 -1.72 -9.90 -13.57
CA ILE A 254 -1.87 -8.45 -13.40
C ILE A 254 -1.64 -7.72 -14.73
N PHE A 255 -0.64 -8.12 -15.52
CA PHE A 255 -0.39 -7.52 -16.84
C PHE A 255 -1.50 -7.83 -17.86
N ALA A 256 -2.04 -9.06 -17.84
CA ALA A 256 -3.12 -9.48 -18.74
C ALA A 256 -4.42 -8.72 -18.50
N THR A 257 -4.62 -8.22 -17.28
CA THR A 257 -5.81 -7.46 -16.87
C THR A 257 -5.60 -5.95 -17.00
N SER A 258 -4.45 -5.52 -17.52
CA SER A 258 -4.20 -4.11 -17.82
C SER A 258 -5.05 -3.68 -19.01
N GLN A 259 -5.72 -2.53 -18.90
CA GLN A 259 -6.57 -1.98 -19.96
C GLN A 259 -5.76 -1.41 -21.16
N GLY A 260 -4.49 -1.79 -21.31
CA GLY A 260 -3.65 -1.40 -22.44
C GLY A 260 -3.42 0.11 -22.55
N ARG A 261 -3.64 0.89 -21.47
CA ARG A 261 -3.32 2.32 -21.48
C ARG A 261 -1.80 2.46 -21.58
N PRO A 262 -1.27 2.98 -22.70
CA PRO A 262 0.17 3.11 -22.87
C PRO A 262 0.71 4.04 -21.77
N PHE A 263 1.89 3.71 -21.25
CA PHE A 263 2.57 4.59 -20.31
C PHE A 263 3.12 5.77 -21.10
N ASP A 264 2.59 6.96 -20.83
CA ASP A 264 3.08 8.19 -21.44
C ASP A 264 4.10 8.86 -20.51
N LEU A 265 5.38 8.66 -20.84
CA LEU A 265 6.51 9.25 -20.13
C LEU A 265 6.47 10.79 -20.16
N ALA A 266 5.87 11.39 -21.20
CA ALA A 266 5.85 12.83 -21.41
C ALA A 266 4.77 13.53 -20.60
N THR A 267 3.57 12.94 -20.51
CA THR A 267 2.48 13.54 -19.73
C THR A 267 2.54 13.16 -18.25
N GLN A 268 3.36 12.17 -17.88
CA GLN A 268 3.37 11.56 -16.54
C GLN A 268 1.97 11.10 -16.10
N ILE A 269 1.01 11.00 -17.05
CA ILE A 269 -0.30 10.48 -16.78
C ILE A 269 -0.06 9.02 -16.46
N VAL A 270 -0.30 8.74 -15.19
CA VAL A 270 0.04 7.50 -14.53
C VAL A 270 -0.61 6.36 -15.31
N GLY A 271 0.19 5.73 -16.19
CA GLY A 271 -0.17 4.44 -16.76
C GLY A 271 -0.48 3.47 -15.63
N ASP A 272 -1.14 2.38 -15.94
CA ASP A 272 -1.60 1.39 -14.96
C ASP A 272 -0.58 1.10 -13.84
N GLN A 273 -0.78 1.70 -12.66
CA GLN A 273 0.18 1.67 -11.54
C GLN A 273 0.53 0.25 -11.14
N ALA A 274 -0.45 -0.66 -11.24
CA ALA A 274 -0.25 -2.04 -10.89
C ALA A 274 0.77 -2.72 -11.80
N THR A 275 0.71 -2.42 -13.10
CA THR A 275 1.68 -2.88 -14.09
C THR A 275 3.07 -2.32 -13.80
N MET A 276 3.17 -1.01 -13.54
CA MET A 276 4.47 -0.41 -13.23
C MET A 276 5.11 -1.01 -11.98
N ARG A 277 4.35 -1.16 -10.89
CA ARG A 277 4.86 -1.76 -9.63
C ARG A 277 5.35 -3.20 -9.83
N CYS A 278 4.59 -4.03 -10.52
CA CYS A 278 4.99 -5.41 -10.79
C CYS A 278 6.26 -5.47 -11.66
N PHE A 279 6.34 -4.60 -12.67
CA PHE A 279 7.52 -4.48 -13.52
C PHE A 279 8.77 -4.07 -12.73
N MET A 280 8.65 -3.04 -11.88
CA MET A 280 9.77 -2.57 -11.05
C MET A 280 10.24 -3.64 -10.07
N GLY A 281 9.31 -4.30 -9.36
CA GLY A 281 9.64 -5.37 -8.43
C GLY A 281 10.33 -6.54 -9.14
N PHE A 282 9.80 -6.96 -10.30
CA PHE A 282 10.35 -8.08 -11.04
C PHE A 282 11.74 -7.79 -11.64
N THR A 283 11.93 -6.63 -12.26
CA THR A 283 13.24 -6.23 -12.80
C THR A 283 14.31 -6.14 -11.72
N GLN A 284 13.97 -5.69 -10.53
CA GLN A 284 14.88 -5.70 -9.37
C GLN A 284 15.26 -7.13 -8.94
N MET A 285 14.34 -8.09 -9.02
CA MET A 285 14.64 -9.49 -8.72
C MET A 285 15.56 -10.13 -9.78
N LEU A 286 15.41 -9.74 -11.05
CA LEU A 286 16.25 -10.25 -12.15
C LEU A 286 17.72 -9.77 -12.10
N GLU A 287 18.07 -8.87 -11.17
CA GLU A 287 19.48 -8.61 -10.85
C GLU A 287 20.17 -9.82 -10.19
N ASN A 288 19.39 -10.73 -9.60
CA ASN A 288 19.87 -11.94 -8.96
C ASN A 288 19.91 -13.11 -9.96
N GLN A 289 21.11 -13.62 -10.24
CA GLN A 289 21.31 -14.71 -11.21
C GLN A 289 20.56 -16.00 -10.84
N GLU A 290 20.41 -16.27 -9.54
CA GLU A 290 19.67 -17.42 -9.06
C GLU A 290 18.17 -17.28 -9.36
N VAL A 291 17.62 -16.08 -9.23
CA VAL A 291 16.24 -15.78 -9.65
C VAL A 291 16.09 -15.98 -11.15
N CYS A 292 17.01 -15.47 -11.99
CA CYS A 292 16.97 -15.70 -13.44
C CYS A 292 17.00 -17.19 -13.80
N ARG A 293 17.83 -17.99 -13.11
CA ARG A 293 17.85 -19.45 -13.27
C ARG A 293 16.49 -20.07 -12.95
N LEU A 294 15.92 -19.75 -11.78
CA LEU A 294 14.62 -20.27 -11.36
C LEU A 294 13.47 -19.84 -12.29
N VAL A 295 13.48 -18.59 -12.77
CA VAL A 295 12.49 -18.09 -13.74
C VAL A 295 12.58 -18.87 -15.05
N ARG A 296 13.78 -19.21 -15.54
CA ARG A 296 13.94 -20.06 -16.73
C ARG A 296 13.40 -21.46 -16.51
N GLU A 297 13.76 -22.09 -15.40
CA GLU A 297 13.32 -23.46 -15.07
C GLU A 297 11.79 -23.55 -14.99
N ARG A 298 11.14 -22.46 -14.58
CA ARG A 298 9.69 -22.34 -14.51
C ARG A 298 9.05 -21.80 -15.79
N ARG A 299 9.78 -21.76 -16.91
CA ARG A 299 9.24 -21.30 -18.20
C ARG A 299 8.66 -19.89 -18.13
N GLY A 300 9.32 -19.03 -17.35
CA GLY A 300 8.85 -17.67 -17.07
C GLY A 300 8.73 -16.80 -18.32
N ILE A 301 9.56 -17.03 -19.35
CA ILE A 301 9.43 -16.33 -20.63
C ILE A 301 8.12 -16.70 -21.31
N GLU A 302 7.77 -17.98 -21.35
CA GLU A 302 6.53 -18.47 -21.94
C GLU A 302 5.31 -17.96 -21.18
N ILE A 303 5.38 -17.89 -19.84
CA ILE A 303 4.33 -17.31 -19.00
C ILE A 303 4.11 -15.83 -19.31
N LEU A 304 5.18 -15.07 -19.54
CA LEU A 304 5.11 -13.63 -19.78
C LEU A 304 4.89 -13.25 -21.25
N THR A 305 5.11 -14.17 -22.19
CA THR A 305 4.98 -13.90 -23.64
C THR A 305 3.57 -13.40 -24.03
N PRO A 306 2.47 -13.99 -23.54
CA PRO A 306 1.10 -13.50 -23.80
C PRO A 306 0.88 -12.04 -23.38
N VAL A 307 1.65 -11.54 -22.42
CA VAL A 307 1.54 -10.16 -21.89
C VAL A 307 2.72 -9.27 -22.31
N SER A 308 3.52 -9.72 -23.26
CA SER A 308 4.67 -8.96 -23.78
C SER A 308 4.29 -7.62 -24.39
N GLY A 309 3.09 -7.50 -24.98
CA GLY A 309 2.56 -6.23 -25.47
C GLY A 309 2.41 -5.18 -24.37
N THR A 310 1.84 -5.56 -23.22
CA THR A 310 1.72 -4.69 -22.03
C THR A 310 3.11 -4.27 -21.54
N ILE A 311 4.07 -5.20 -21.50
CA ILE A 311 5.43 -4.92 -21.05
C ILE A 311 6.16 -3.98 -22.02
N ARG A 312 6.01 -4.18 -23.34
CA ARG A 312 6.54 -3.26 -24.37
C ARG A 312 5.92 -1.86 -24.26
N GLY A 313 4.65 -1.78 -23.85
CA GLY A 313 3.95 -0.52 -23.60
C GLY A 313 4.53 0.30 -22.44
N ILE A 314 5.38 -0.29 -21.59
CA ILE A 314 6.11 0.43 -20.54
C ILE A 314 7.25 1.26 -21.15
N GLY A 315 7.88 0.78 -22.23
CA GLY A 315 8.99 1.46 -22.89
C GLY A 315 9.72 0.59 -23.92
N PRO A 316 10.42 1.23 -24.87
CA PRO A 316 11.10 0.54 -25.97
C PRO A 316 12.22 -0.37 -25.46
N GLY A 317 12.27 -1.61 -25.96
CA GLY A 317 13.33 -2.58 -25.64
C GLY A 317 13.23 -3.21 -24.25
N ILE A 318 12.23 -2.85 -23.44
CA ILE A 318 12.08 -3.36 -22.06
C ILE A 318 11.85 -4.88 -22.06
N TRP A 319 10.94 -5.37 -22.90
CA TRP A 319 10.64 -6.80 -23.00
C TRP A 319 11.86 -7.59 -23.44
N GLU A 320 12.56 -7.12 -24.47
CA GLU A 320 13.75 -7.76 -25.02
C GLU A 320 14.89 -7.80 -23.99
N THR A 321 15.09 -6.70 -23.25
CA THR A 321 16.07 -6.62 -22.16
C THR A 321 15.75 -7.64 -21.07
N MET A 322 14.49 -7.74 -20.68
CA MET A 322 14.05 -8.70 -19.66
C MET A 322 14.23 -10.15 -20.12
N GLN A 323 13.90 -10.46 -21.38
CA GLN A 323 14.16 -11.78 -21.97
C GLN A 323 15.65 -12.12 -21.99
N ALA A 324 16.51 -11.16 -22.37
CA ALA A 324 17.95 -11.35 -22.37
C ALA A 324 18.48 -11.65 -20.95
N GLN A 325 18.06 -10.87 -19.95
CA GLN A 325 18.40 -11.09 -18.54
C GLN A 325 17.98 -12.48 -18.06
N ILE A 326 16.73 -12.89 -18.32
CA ILE A 326 16.23 -14.22 -17.94
C ILE A 326 17.05 -15.31 -18.63
N ARG A 327 17.38 -15.17 -19.91
CA ARG A 327 18.22 -16.12 -20.68
C ARG A 327 19.67 -16.18 -20.21
N GLY A 328 20.11 -15.26 -19.35
CA GLY A 328 21.50 -15.13 -18.91
C GLY A 328 22.38 -14.35 -19.89
N PHE A 329 21.80 -13.68 -20.89
CA PHE A 329 22.54 -12.83 -21.81
C PHE A 329 22.57 -11.40 -21.28
N GLY A 330 23.78 -10.93 -20.94
CA GLY A 330 24.04 -9.52 -20.68
C GLY A 330 23.11 -8.93 -19.62
N ALA A 331 23.25 -9.40 -18.38
CA ALA A 331 22.56 -8.76 -17.27
C ALA A 331 22.89 -7.27 -17.29
N ARG A 332 21.91 -6.42 -17.68
CA ARG A 332 22.07 -4.97 -17.62
C ARG A 332 22.50 -4.64 -16.19
N GLN A 333 23.75 -4.22 -16.04
CA GLN A 333 24.22 -3.72 -14.76
C GLN A 333 23.70 -2.30 -14.66
N TYR A 334 22.63 -2.12 -13.91
CA TYR A 334 22.21 -0.78 -13.51
C TYR A 334 23.35 -0.12 -12.74
N THR A 335 23.67 1.12 -13.09
CA THR A 335 24.62 1.91 -12.31
C THR A 335 24.07 2.12 -10.89
N PRO A 336 24.92 2.36 -9.88
CA PRO A 336 24.46 2.71 -8.54
C PRO A 336 23.43 3.86 -8.53
N GLU A 337 23.60 4.84 -9.41
CA GLU A 337 22.71 5.99 -9.60
C GLU A 337 21.37 5.57 -10.19
N GLU A 338 21.36 4.78 -11.27
CA GLU A 338 20.13 4.23 -11.84
C GLU A 338 19.36 3.41 -10.81
N ARG A 339 20.05 2.53 -10.06
CA ARG A 339 19.43 1.77 -8.96
C ARG A 339 18.85 2.69 -7.90
N LYS A 340 19.54 3.77 -7.55
CA LYS A 340 19.06 4.74 -6.57
C LYS A 340 17.80 5.44 -7.07
N GLU A 341 17.74 5.85 -8.34
CA GLU A 341 16.55 6.47 -8.93
C GLU A 341 15.40 5.47 -9.08
N THR A 342 15.62 4.26 -9.56
CA THR A 342 14.59 3.21 -9.62
C THR A 342 14.06 2.90 -8.22
N ARG A 343 14.92 2.81 -7.20
CA ARG A 343 14.48 2.65 -5.80
C ARG A 343 13.70 3.86 -5.30
N LYS A 344 14.07 5.08 -5.68
CA LYS A 344 13.29 6.26 -5.31
C LYS A 344 11.89 6.18 -5.90
N VAL A 345 11.76 5.86 -7.18
CA VAL A 345 10.45 5.72 -7.85
C VAL A 345 9.63 4.58 -7.22
N ALA A 346 10.25 3.42 -6.98
CA ALA A 346 9.58 2.26 -6.36
C ALA A 346 9.11 2.56 -4.94
N ASN A 347 9.84 3.40 -4.21
CA ASN A 347 9.48 3.80 -2.86
C ASN A 347 8.50 4.98 -2.83
N HIS A 348 8.58 5.90 -3.79
CA HIS A 348 7.77 7.12 -3.83
C HIS A 348 6.28 6.79 -4.02
N ASP A 349 5.99 5.78 -4.85
CA ASP A 349 4.61 5.35 -5.12
C ASP A 349 3.99 4.50 -4.00
N LEU A 350 4.81 4.08 -3.02
CA LEU A 350 4.41 3.26 -1.87
C LEU A 350 4.48 4.02 -0.54
N SER A 351 5.13 5.18 -0.51
CA SER A 351 5.27 5.99 0.70
C SER A 351 4.16 7.01 0.75
N THR A 352 3.43 7.02 1.85
CA THR A 352 2.65 8.16 2.29
C THR A 352 3.47 9.44 2.11
N PRO A 353 2.93 10.49 1.45
CA PRO A 353 3.68 11.69 1.14
C PRO A 353 4.42 12.18 2.38
N LYS A 354 5.75 12.32 2.30
CA LYS A 354 6.51 12.87 3.42
C LYS A 354 6.23 14.35 3.46
N VAL A 355 5.73 14.84 4.58
CA VAL A 355 5.31 16.23 4.74
C VAL A 355 5.94 16.86 5.96
N CYS A 356 6.09 18.18 5.91
CA CYS A 356 6.58 18.92 7.06
C CYS A 356 5.60 18.77 8.23
N ALA A 357 6.12 18.27 9.36
CA ALA A 357 5.39 18.03 10.59
C ALA A 357 4.99 19.31 11.34
N TYR A 358 5.49 20.48 10.92
CA TYR A 358 5.08 21.75 11.52
C TYR A 358 3.66 22.12 11.05
N PRO A 359 2.69 22.33 11.97
CA PRO A 359 1.33 22.67 11.62
C PRO A 359 1.24 23.87 10.67
N GLY A 360 0.45 23.73 9.59
CA GLY A 360 0.23 24.80 8.60
C GLY A 360 1.32 24.96 7.53
N CYS A 361 2.42 24.19 7.56
CA CYS A 361 3.48 24.33 6.56
C CYS A 361 3.10 23.77 5.18
N GLY A 362 2.46 22.60 5.11
CA GLY A 362 2.06 21.95 3.85
C GLY A 362 3.19 21.45 2.94
N ALA A 363 4.46 21.76 3.22
CA ALA A 363 5.59 21.35 2.38
C ALA A 363 5.69 19.82 2.28
N LYS A 364 5.82 19.31 1.05
CA LYS A 364 5.91 17.88 0.73
C LYS A 364 7.27 17.58 0.12
N GLU A 365 7.83 16.41 0.44
CA GLU A 365 9.02 15.92 -0.26
C GLU A 365 8.64 15.69 -1.72
N ASP A 366 9.35 16.33 -2.63
CA ASP A 366 9.16 16.21 -4.07
C ASP A 366 10.53 16.00 -4.71
N PRO A 367 10.84 14.76 -5.14
CA PRO A 367 12.12 14.45 -5.78
C PRO A 367 12.38 15.27 -7.05
N PHE A 368 11.34 15.67 -7.77
CA PHE A 368 11.44 16.41 -9.03
C PHE A 368 11.72 17.89 -8.78
N LEU A 369 11.08 18.47 -7.76
CA LEU A 369 11.36 19.83 -7.30
C LEU A 369 12.60 19.93 -6.40
N LYS A 370 13.29 18.80 -6.15
CA LYS A 370 14.45 18.67 -5.24
C LYS A 370 14.14 19.16 -3.81
N ILE A 371 12.87 19.12 -3.40
CA ILE A 371 12.48 19.46 -2.03
C ILE A 371 12.81 18.24 -1.17
N THR A 372 13.83 18.37 -0.34
CA THR A 372 14.23 17.33 0.61
C THR A 372 13.84 17.76 2.03
N LEU A 373 13.11 16.89 2.74
CA LEU A 373 12.73 17.16 4.12
C LEU A 373 13.77 16.58 5.08
N MET A 374 14.16 17.37 6.08
CA MET A 374 14.97 16.93 7.20
C MET A 374 14.19 15.97 8.09
N VAL A 375 14.72 14.77 8.30
CA VAL A 375 14.15 13.79 9.24
C VAL A 375 14.59 14.11 10.67
N CYS A 376 13.69 13.93 11.65
CA CYS A 376 14.05 14.00 13.06
C CYS A 376 15.06 12.91 13.40
N GLY A 377 16.27 13.29 13.82
CA GLY A 377 17.37 12.35 14.07
C GLY A 377 17.19 11.40 15.27
N ARG A 378 16.08 11.51 16.02
CA ARG A 378 15.75 10.62 17.13
C ARG A 378 14.70 9.59 16.73
N CYS A 379 13.45 10.02 16.50
CA CYS A 379 12.35 9.09 16.20
C CYS A 379 12.29 8.67 14.73
N HIS A 380 12.92 9.42 13.83
CA HIS A 380 12.87 9.23 12.37
C HIS A 380 11.45 9.23 11.77
N MET A 381 10.47 9.74 12.50
CA MET A 381 9.05 9.76 12.12
C MET A 381 8.57 11.13 11.64
N ALA A 382 9.12 12.21 12.19
CA ALA A 382 8.79 13.57 11.79
C ALA A 382 9.76 14.07 10.72
N TYR A 383 9.22 14.79 9.73
CA TYR A 383 9.97 15.42 8.65
C TYR A 383 9.77 16.94 8.72
N TYR A 384 10.77 17.73 8.32
CA TYR A 384 10.73 19.18 8.40
C TYR A 384 11.38 19.78 7.16
N CYS A 385 10.79 20.83 6.58
CA CYS A 385 11.45 21.53 5.46
C CYS A 385 12.69 22.33 5.90
N GLY A 386 12.91 22.49 7.21
CA GLY A 386 14.11 23.12 7.77
C GLY A 386 14.20 23.05 9.29
N LYS A 387 15.36 23.45 9.84
CA LYS A 387 15.63 23.50 11.28
C LYS A 387 14.67 24.42 12.05
N GLU A 388 14.15 25.45 11.41
CA GLU A 388 13.19 26.38 12.02
C GLU A 388 11.88 25.68 12.38
N HIS A 389 11.25 25.02 11.40
CA HIS A 389 10.03 24.24 11.63
C HIS A 389 10.23 23.10 12.63
N GLN A 390 11.41 22.48 12.61
CA GLN A 390 11.78 21.52 13.66
C GLN A 390 11.81 22.18 15.04
N ARG A 391 12.45 23.35 15.19
CA ARG A 391 12.56 24.08 16.46
C ARG A 391 11.19 24.53 16.98
N LEU A 392 10.33 25.03 16.10
CA LEU A 392 8.98 25.47 16.45
C LEU A 392 8.12 24.30 16.92
N HIS A 393 8.14 23.18 16.18
CA HIS A 393 7.38 21.98 16.53
C HIS A 393 8.00 21.22 17.72
N TRP A 394 9.29 21.41 18.03
CA TRP A 394 10.01 20.59 19.02
C TRP A 394 9.35 20.53 20.39
N LYS A 395 8.74 21.62 20.88
CA LYS A 395 8.07 21.66 22.19
C LYS A 395 6.94 20.63 22.29
N GLU A 396 6.27 20.35 21.19
CA GLU A 396 5.18 19.38 21.09
C GLU A 396 5.74 18.01 20.73
N HIS A 397 6.54 17.93 19.67
CA HIS A 397 7.13 16.69 19.16
C HIS A 397 7.92 15.93 20.23
N LYS A 398 8.70 16.63 21.08
CA LYS A 398 9.54 15.99 22.11
C LYS A 398 8.77 15.09 23.08
N LYS A 399 7.45 15.28 23.20
CA LYS A 399 6.58 14.47 24.08
C LYS A 399 6.30 13.08 23.51
N VAL A 400 6.36 12.94 22.18
CA VAL A 400 6.09 11.70 21.43
C VAL A 400 7.32 11.18 20.67
N CYS A 401 8.42 11.94 20.71
CA CYS A 401 9.68 11.58 20.08
C CYS A 401 10.35 10.45 20.88
N THR A 402 10.18 9.22 20.40
CA THR A 402 10.79 8.01 20.98
C THR A 402 12.24 7.87 20.55
#